data_AF-R0KJV0-F1
#
_entry.id   AF-R0KJV0-F1
#
_cell.length_a   1.000
_cell.length_b   1.000
_cell.length_c   1.000
_cell.angle_alpha   90.00
_cell.angle_beta   90.00
_cell.angle_gamma   90.00
#
_symmetry.space_group_name_H-M   'P 1'
#
loop_
_entity.id
_entity.type
_entity.pdbx_description
1 polymer ?
#
loop_
_entity_poly.entity_id
_entity_poly.type
_entity_poly.pdbx_seq_one_letter_code
_entity_poly.pdbx_strand_id
1 'polypeptide(L)' 'CRRCRACLRSECGACHFCRDMKKFGGPGRMKQSCLLRQC' A
#
# COMPACT_ATOMS: atom_id res chain seq x y z
N CYS A 1 -5.50 0.06 -12.96
CA CYS A 1 -6.32 -0.65 -13.96
C CYS A 1 -7.32 -1.65 -13.36
N ARG A 2 -7.23 -2.02 -12.06
CA ARG A 2 -8.13 -2.98 -11.39
C ARG A 2 -8.12 -4.40 -11.98
N ARG A 3 -7.14 -4.72 -12.84
CA ARG A 3 -7.03 -6.00 -13.56
C ARG A 3 -5.63 -6.63 -13.48
N CYS A 4 -4.57 -5.83 -13.31
CA CYS A 4 -3.21 -6.34 -13.21
C CYS A 4 -2.96 -7.01 -11.85
N ARG A 5 -1.92 -7.85 -11.80
CA ARG A 5 -1.49 -8.54 -10.58
C ARG A 5 -1.27 -7.59 -9.40
N ALA A 6 -0.71 -6.39 -9.65
CA ALA A 6 -0.49 -5.39 -8.61
C ALA A 6 -1.81 -4.84 -8.03
N CYS A 7 -2.77 -4.48 -8.89
CA CYS A 7 -4.07 -3.97 -8.45
C CYS A 7 -4.86 -4.99 -7.61
N LEU A 8 -4.79 -6.27 -7.99
CA LEU A 8 -5.52 -7.38 -7.36
C LEU A 8 -4.85 -7.89 -6.07
N ARG A 9 -3.60 -7.52 -5.83
CA ARG A 9 -2.85 -7.95 -4.64
C ARG A 9 -3.33 -7.21 -3.39
N SER A 10 -3.27 -7.88 -2.24
CA SER A 10 -3.42 -7.22 -0.93
C SER A 10 -2.22 -6.32 -0.62
N GLU A 11 -2.41 -5.34 0.25
CA GLU A 11 -1.31 -4.50 0.73
C GLU A 11 -0.35 -5.35 1.57
N CYS A 12 0.96 -5.19 1.35
CA CYS A 12 1.94 -6.09 1.94
C CYS A 12 2.20 -5.86 3.44
N GLY A 13 1.77 -4.72 4.00
CA GLY A 13 1.99 -4.38 5.41
C GLY A 13 3.43 -4.00 5.78
N ALA A 14 4.43 -4.40 5.00
CA ALA A 14 5.85 -4.25 5.33
C ALA A 14 6.58 -3.13 4.58
N CYS A 15 6.08 -2.69 3.42
CA CYS A 15 6.75 -1.65 2.63
C CYS A 15 6.66 -0.26 3.30
N HIS A 16 7.52 0.67 2.88
CA HIS A 16 7.58 2.03 3.44
C HIS A 16 6.21 2.73 3.46
N PHE A 17 5.46 2.64 2.35
CA PHE A 17 4.12 3.21 2.26
C PHE A 17 3.08 2.48 3.11
N CYS A 18 3.16 1.16 3.24
CA CYS A 18 2.28 0.42 4.15
C CYS A 18 2.55 0.80 5.60
N ARG A 19 3.81 0.93 6.01
CA ARG A 19 4.18 1.34 7.37
C ARG A 19 3.73 2.76 7.71
N ASP A 20 3.48 3.62 6.72
CA ASP A 20 2.87 4.94 6.94
C ASP A 20 1.34 4.86 7.12
N MET A 21 0.64 3.85 6.62
CA MET A 21 -0.83 3.80 6.70
C MET A 21 -1.32 3.61 8.14
N LYS A 22 -2.37 4.36 8.53
CA LYS A 22 -2.97 4.30 9.87
C LYS A 22 -3.40 2.89 10.30
N LYS A 23 -3.95 2.09 9.39
CA LYS A 23 -4.36 0.70 9.68
C LYS A 23 -3.20 -0.24 10.04
N PHE A 24 -1.98 0.14 9.66
CA PHE A 24 -0.75 -0.57 10.01
C PHE A 24 0.03 0.17 11.11
N GLY A 25 -0.61 1.11 11.82
CA GLY A 25 -0.01 1.85 12.94
C GLY A 25 0.83 3.08 12.54
N GLY A 26 0.84 3.45 11.25
CA GLY A 26 1.61 4.59 10.76
C GLY A 26 0.94 5.95 10.95
N PRO A 27 1.70 7.07 10.78
CA PRO A 27 1.18 8.43 10.98
C PRO A 27 0.21 8.90 9.88
N GLY A 28 0.21 8.25 8.70
CA GLY A 28 -0.74 8.50 7.61
C GLY A 28 -0.50 9.83 6.88
N ARG A 29 0.76 10.29 6.83
CA ARG A 29 1.12 11.58 6.22
C ARG A 29 1.35 11.47 4.72
N MET A 30 1.87 10.35 4.24
CA MET A 30 2.28 10.20 2.84
C MET A 30 1.08 9.95 1.92
N LYS A 31 0.05 9.26 2.42
CA LYS A 31 -1.18 8.92 1.67
C LYS A 31 -0.89 8.19 0.34
N GLN A 32 0.18 7.40 0.32
CA GLN A 32 0.61 6.63 -0.86
C GLN A 32 0.06 5.20 -0.82
N SER A 33 -0.12 4.60 -2.00
CA SER A 33 -0.49 3.19 -2.11
C SER A 33 0.71 2.27 -1.83
N CYS A 34 0.45 1.02 -1.48
CA CYS A 34 1.49 0.01 -1.28
C CYS A 34 2.40 -0.11 -2.51
N LEU A 35 3.72 -0.21 -2.31
CA LEU A 35 4.69 -0.39 -3.40
C LEU A 35 4.35 -1.60 -4.29
N LEU A 36 3.92 -2.72 -3.68
CA LEU A 36 3.55 -3.93 -4.43
C LEU A 36 2.18 -3.84 -5.13
N ARG A 37 1.47 -2.71 -4.98
CA ARG A 37 0.15 -2.45 -5.60
C ARG A 37 0.18 -1.27 -6.58
N GLN A 38 1.36 -0.74 -6.89
CA GLN A 38 1.48 0.26 -7.95
C GLN A 38 1.07 -0.38 -9.28
N CYS A 39 0.09 0.25 -9.93
CA CYS A 39 -0.52 -0.27 -11.15
C CYS A 39 0.42 -0.16 -12.34
#